data_AF-A0A9E3DNV0-F1
#
_entry.id   AF-A0A9E3DNV0-F1
#
_cell.length_a   1.000
_cell.length_b   1.000
_cell.length_c   1.000
_cell.angle_alpha   90.00
_cell.angle_beta   90.00
_cell.angle_gamma   90.00
#
_symmetry.space_group_name_H-M   'P 1'
#
loop_
_entity.id
_entity.type
_entity.pdbx_description
1 polymer ?
#
loop_
_entity_poly.entity_id
_entity_poly.type
_entity_poly.pdbx_seq_one_letter_code
_entity_poly.pdbx_strand_id
1 'polypeptide(L)' 'TPTTAHECGSLPVTMDLVAAGLGVAMMPGLAGHTVPAGVSLLPAKGLHRTIEAVVRAGTENQPVIAAALTALKDCA' A
#
# COMPACT_ATOMS: atom_id res chain seq x y z
N THR A 1 6.85 8.49 -22.78
CA THR A 1 5.79 8.77 -21.79
C THR A 1 4.95 7.52 -21.64
N PRO A 2 4.65 7.03 -20.42
CA PRO A 2 3.77 5.88 -20.24
C PRO A 2 2.34 6.20 -20.72
N THR A 3 1.61 5.19 -21.18
CA THR A 3 0.21 5.30 -21.59
C THR A 3 -0.66 4.51 -20.62
N THR A 4 -1.72 5.13 -20.11
CA THR A 4 -2.66 4.46 -19.19
C THR A 4 -3.74 3.75 -20.00
N ALA A 5 -3.77 2.42 -19.94
CA ALA A 5 -4.79 1.60 -20.60
C ALA A 5 -6.04 1.41 -19.72
N HIS A 6 -5.85 1.34 -18.40
CA HIS A 6 -6.90 1.08 -17.42
C HIS A 6 -6.68 1.93 -16.17
N GLU A 7 -7.77 2.35 -15.53
CA GLU A 7 -7.75 3.04 -14.23
C GLU A 7 -8.63 2.27 -13.23
N CYS A 8 -8.10 2.08 -12.02
CA CYS A 8 -8.81 1.41 -10.94
C CYS A 8 -8.44 2.05 -9.59
N GLY A 9 -9.43 2.20 -8.71
CA GLY A 9 -9.23 2.75 -7.36
C GLY A 9 -8.81 1.72 -6.30
N SER A 10 -8.67 0.44 -6.67
CA SER A 10 -8.43 -0.66 -5.74
C SER A 10 -7.12 -1.38 -6.05
N LEU A 11 -6.21 -1.42 -5.09
CA LEU A 11 -4.91 -2.07 -5.25
C LEU A 11 -5.02 -3.58 -5.53
N PRO A 12 -5.87 -4.36 -4.83
CA PRO A 12 -6.10 -5.76 -5.17
C PRO A 12 -6.58 -5.97 -6.62
N VAL A 13 -7.57 -5.18 -7.05
CA VAL A 13 -8.11 -5.29 -8.42
C VAL A 13 -7.05 -4.96 -9.45
N THR A 14 -6.18 -3.97 -9.19
CA THR A 14 -5.04 -3.68 -10.06
C THR A 14 -4.10 -4.89 -10.19
N MET A 15 -3.82 -5.64 -9.13
CA MET A 15 -3.01 -6.87 -9.23
C MET A 15 -3.73 -7.97 -10.00
N ASP A 16 -5.05 -8.10 -9.87
CA ASP A 16 -5.85 -9.07 -10.64
C ASP A 16 -5.84 -8.75 -12.14
N LEU A 17 -5.86 -7.46 -12.52
CA LEU A 17 -5.71 -7.04 -13.92
C LEU A 17 -4.32 -7.41 -14.48
N VAL A 18 -3.27 -7.25 -13.68
CA VAL A 18 -1.92 -7.70 -14.06
C VAL A 18 -1.87 -9.22 -14.19
N ALA A 19 -2.47 -9.96 -13.25
CA ALA A 19 -2.53 -11.43 -13.30
C ALA A 19 -3.32 -11.95 -14.52
N ALA A 20 -4.35 -11.20 -14.95
CA ALA A 20 -5.10 -11.47 -16.18
C ALA A 20 -4.34 -11.11 -17.48
N GLY A 21 -3.12 -10.55 -17.38
CA GLY A 21 -2.30 -10.19 -18.53
C GLY A 21 -2.71 -8.88 -19.21
N LEU A 22 -3.52 -8.03 -18.55
CA LEU A 22 -4.03 -6.78 -19.13
C LEU A 22 -3.02 -5.61 -19.06
N GLY A 23 -1.86 -5.81 -18.44
CA GLY A 23 -0.78 -4.83 -18.42
C GLY A 23 0.19 -4.98 -17.26
N VAL A 24 0.85 -3.87 -16.91
CA VAL A 24 1.73 -3.74 -15.76
C VAL A 24 1.28 -2.56 -14.90
N ALA A 25 1.60 -2.58 -13.61
CA ALA A 25 1.21 -1.52 -12.69
C ALA A 25 2.35 -1.16 -11.72
N MET A 26 2.41 0.12 -11.35
CA MET A 26 3.23 0.60 -10.25
C MET A 26 2.45 0.49 -8.95
N MET A 27 3.00 -0.19 -7.95
CA MET A 27 2.32 -0.48 -6.69
C MET A 27 3.17 -0.03 -5.49
N PRO A 28 2.55 0.49 -4.41
CA PRO A 28 3.25 0.69 -3.15
C PRO A 28 3.76 -0.66 -2.63
N GLY A 29 4.99 -0.70 -2.10
CA GLY A 29 5.58 -1.94 -1.58
C GLY A 29 4.71 -2.63 -0.52
N LEU A 30 4.00 -1.85 0.31
CA LEU A 30 3.09 -2.37 1.32
C LEU A 30 1.93 -3.22 0.75
N ALA A 31 1.52 -2.96 -0.49
CA ALA A 31 0.46 -3.73 -1.14
C ALA A 31 0.93 -5.09 -1.69
N GLY A 32 2.25 -5.35 -1.71
CA GLY A 32 2.84 -6.56 -2.26
C GLY A 32 2.84 -7.78 -1.34
N HIS A 33 2.07 -7.76 -0.23
CA HIS A 33 2.06 -8.84 0.75
C HIS A 33 1.47 -10.16 0.23
N THR A 34 0.62 -10.09 -0.81
CA THR A 34 0.08 -11.25 -1.51
C THR A 34 0.19 -11.00 -3.00
N VAL A 35 0.92 -11.87 -3.69
CA VAL A 35 1.17 -11.75 -5.13
C VAL A 35 0.42 -12.88 -5.84
N PRO A 36 -0.49 -12.58 -6.80
CA PRO A 36 -1.16 -13.61 -7.57
C PRO A 36 -0.18 -14.51 -8.32
N ALA A 37 -0.57 -15.77 -8.54
CA ALA A 37 0.25 -16.70 -9.32
C ALA A 37 0.53 -16.13 -10.73
N GLY A 38 1.78 -16.24 -11.17
CA GLY A 38 2.20 -15.71 -12.47
C GLY A 38 2.54 -14.22 -12.48
N VAL A 39 2.38 -13.50 -11.37
CA VAL A 39 2.80 -12.10 -11.23
C VAL A 39 4.17 -12.03 -10.54
N SER A 40 5.04 -11.18 -11.08
CA SER A 40 6.34 -10.87 -10.48
C SER A 40 6.41 -9.41 -10.06
N LEU A 41 6.94 -9.15 -8.86
CA LEU A 41 7.20 -7.79 -8.38
C LEU A 41 8.63 -7.37 -8.70
N LEU A 42 8.79 -6.18 -9.29
CA LEU A 42 10.08 -5.59 -9.57
C LEU A 42 10.28 -4.34 -8.70
N PRO A 43 11.41 -4.22 -7.96
CA PRO A 43 11.66 -3.05 -7.14
C PRO A 43 11.90 -1.82 -8.01
N ALA A 44 11.13 -0.76 -7.78
CA ALA A 44 11.35 0.55 -8.38
C ALA A 44 12.23 1.42 -7.47
N LYS A 45 13.14 2.20 -8.07
CA LYS A 45 14.04 3.13 -7.34
C LYS A 45 13.51 4.56 -7.41
N GLY A 46 13.77 5.34 -6.36
CA GLY A 46 13.46 6.78 -6.31
C GLY A 46 11.98 7.11 -6.08
N LEU A 47 11.16 6.14 -5.68
CA LEU A 47 9.76 6.33 -5.35
C LEU A 47 9.52 5.99 -3.88
N HIS A 48 8.89 6.92 -3.18
CA HIS A 48 8.58 6.78 -1.75
C HIS A 48 7.13 7.17 -1.49
N ARG A 49 6.53 6.50 -0.51
CA ARG A 49 5.21 6.82 0.02
C ARG A 49 5.30 6.88 1.53
N THR A 50 4.90 8.00 2.12
CA THR A 50 4.81 8.16 3.58
C THR A 50 3.46 7.66 4.06
N ILE A 51 3.45 6.93 5.18
CA ILE A 51 2.24 6.50 5.88
C ILE A 51 2.31 7.10 7.27
N GLU A 52 1.24 7.79 7.67
CA GLU A 52 1.17 8.50 8.95
C GLU A 52 -0.02 7.99 9.76
N ALA A 53 0.20 7.77 11.05
CA ALA A 53 -0.87 7.56 12.01
C ALA A 53 -1.32 8.92 12.55
N VAL A 54 -2.58 9.28 12.30
CA VAL A 54 -3.14 10.58 12.70
C VAL A 54 -4.26 10.37 13.70
N VAL A 55 -4.22 11.12 14.80
CA VAL A 55 -5.24 11.13 15.84
C VAL A 55 -5.71 12.55 16.09
N ARG A 56 -6.91 12.71 16.67
CA ARG A 56 -7.40 14.03 17.07
C ARG A 56 -6.50 14.58 18.19
N ALA A 57 -6.09 15.84 18.09
CA ALA A 57 -5.31 16.49 19.14
C ALA A 57 -6.02 16.40 20.51
N GLY A 58 -5.27 16.05 21.55
CA GLY A 58 -5.76 15.82 22.91
C GLY A 58 -6.29 14.40 23.15
N THR A 59 -6.31 13.52 22.14
CA THR A 59 -6.77 12.13 22.29
C THR A 59 -5.63 11.11 22.32
N GLU A 60 -4.40 11.53 22.05
CA GLU A 60 -3.21 10.68 22.02
C GLU A 60 -2.94 9.94 23.34
N ASN A 61 -3.37 10.51 24.47
CA ASN A 61 -3.19 9.93 25.80
C ASN A 61 -4.38 9.06 26.27
N GLN A 62 -5.46 8.96 25.49
CA GLN A 62 -6.56 8.04 25.79
C GLN A 62 -6.03 6.60 25.76
N PRO A 63 -6.26 5.77 26.80
CA PRO A 63 -5.59 4.47 26.93
C PRO A 63 -5.68 3.57 25.68
N VAL A 64 -6.86 3.50 25.06
CA VAL A 64 -7.08 2.70 23.84
C VAL A 64 -6.32 3.24 22.62
N ILE A 65 -6.22 4.57 22.49
CA ILE A 65 -5.50 5.23 21.39
C ILE A 65 -4.00 5.12 21.61
N ALA A 66 -3.53 5.39 22.83
CA ALA A 66 -2.12 5.25 23.20
C ALA A 66 -1.62 3.82 22.96
N ALA A 67 -2.38 2.81 23.36
CA ALA A 67 -2.05 1.40 23.11
C ALA A 67 -1.94 1.09 21.62
N ALA A 68 -2.89 1.56 20.80
CA ALA A 68 -2.86 1.36 19.35
C ALA A 68 -1.66 2.08 18.69
N LEU A 69 -1.36 3.31 19.10
CA LEU A 69 -0.21 4.07 18.60
C LEU A 69 1.12 3.42 18.98
N THR A 70 1.25 2.89 20.19
CA THR A 70 2.42 2.11 20.60
C THR A 70 2.58 0.87 19.74
N ALA A 71 1.51 0.07 19.57
CA ALA A 71 1.56 -1.12 18.73
C ALA A 71 1.92 -0.81 17.26
N LEU A 72 1.42 0.30 16.71
CA LEU A 72 1.78 0.75 15.36
C LEU A 72 3.25 1.18 15.27
N LYS A 73 3.80 1.83 16.32
CA LYS A 73 5.21 2.22 16.38
C LYS A 73 6.15 1.02 16.49
N ASP A 74 5.76 -0.01 17.23
CA ASP A 74 6.57 -1.21 17.44
C ASP A 74 6.66 -2.09 16.16
N CYS A 75 5.69 -1.95 15.26
CA CYS A 75 5.61 -2.66 13.98
C CYS A 75 6.06 -1.83 12.77
N ALA A 76 6.42 -0.56 12.97
CA ALA A 76 6.90 0.35 11.92
C ALA A 76 8.40 0.16 11.64
#